data_AF-A0A266Q7K0-F1
#
_entry.id   AF-A0A266Q7K0-F1
#
_cell.length_a   1.000
_cell.length_b   1.000
_cell.length_c   1.000
_cell.angle_alpha   90.00
_cell.angle_beta   90.00
_cell.angle_gamma   90.00
#
_symmetry.space_group_name_H-M   'P 1'
#
loop_
_entity.id
_entity.type
_entity.pdbx_description
1 polymer ?
#
loop_
_entity_poly.entity_id
_entity_poly.type
_entity_poly.pdbx_seq_one_letter_code
_entity_poly.pdbx_strand_id
1 'polypeptide(L)'
;MWNPIRAVMRSNSPRGIKVIALSLMLVLACAMPIMLYSLIGPDDGGPIALGWLFAGGAMLAHVGFLIGILLVIWDLYIAKK
;
A
#
# COMPACT_ATOMS: atom_id res chain seq x y z
N MET A 1 -0.21 20.41 9.32
CA MET A 1 -0.87 19.08 9.27
C MET A 1 0.07 18.11 8.57
N TRP A 2 0.58 17.12 9.29
CA TRP A 2 1.50 16.12 8.74
C TRP A 2 0.68 15.08 7.96
N ASN A 3 0.79 15.07 6.63
CA ASN A 3 0.12 14.08 5.77
C ASN A 3 1.19 13.10 5.23
N PRO A 4 1.14 11.82 5.62
CA PRO A 4 2.16 10.84 5.24
C PRO A 4 2.28 10.65 3.72
N ILE A 5 1.17 10.74 2.98
CA ILE A 5 1.17 10.68 1.51
C ILE A 5 1.95 11.87 0.94
N ARG A 6 1.71 13.08 1.49
CA ARG A 6 2.41 14.29 1.07
C ARG A 6 3.90 14.25 1.41
N ALA A 7 4.26 13.60 2.52
CA ALA A 7 5.65 13.41 2.91
C ALA A 7 6.39 12.48 1.92
N VAL A 8 5.78 11.36 1.52
CA VAL A 8 6.35 10.45 0.51
C VAL A 8 6.47 11.13 -0.85
N MET A 9 5.45 11.87 -1.28
CA MET A 9 5.48 12.58 -2.56
C MET A 9 6.59 13.64 -2.62
N ARG A 10 6.84 14.33 -1.51
CA ARG A 10 7.87 15.36 -1.37
C ARG A 10 9.28 14.83 -1.10
N SER A 11 9.46 13.54 -0.87
CA SER A 11 10.79 12.99 -0.64
C SER A 11 11.66 13.11 -1.89
N ASN A 12 12.98 13.18 -1.72
CA ASN A 12 13.96 13.10 -2.83
C ASN A 12 14.19 11.65 -3.32
N SER A 13 13.33 10.72 -2.94
CA SER A 13 13.46 9.31 -3.31
C SER A 13 13.12 9.08 -4.80
N PRO A 14 13.72 8.06 -5.44
CA PRO A 14 13.33 7.60 -6.77
C PRO A 14 11.83 7.30 -6.88
N ARG A 15 11.28 7.52 -8.07
CA ARG A 15 9.85 7.33 -8.37
C ARG A 15 9.35 5.93 -7.97
N GLY A 16 10.13 4.88 -8.24
CA GLY A 16 9.75 3.52 -7.87
C GLY A 16 9.62 3.30 -6.36
N ILE A 17 10.51 3.89 -5.56
CA ILE A 17 10.45 3.82 -4.08
C ILE A 17 9.21 4.53 -3.55
N LYS A 18 8.82 5.67 -4.15
CA LYS A 18 7.58 6.38 -3.79
C LYS A 18 6.35 5.52 -4.06
N VAL A 19 6.30 4.85 -5.20
CA VAL A 19 5.19 3.95 -5.56
C VAL A 19 5.12 2.77 -4.59
N ILE A 20 6.25 2.16 -4.24
CA ILE A 20 6.33 1.08 -3.23
C ILE A 20 5.78 1.57 -1.89
N ALA A 21 6.23 2.73 -1.41
CA ALA A 21 5.80 3.28 -0.13
C ALA A 21 4.28 3.57 -0.10
N LEU A 22 3.73 4.16 -1.17
CA LEU A 22 2.30 4.42 -1.28
C LEU A 22 1.48 3.12 -1.35
N SER A 23 2.01 2.09 -2.00
CA SER A 23 1.37 0.78 -2.09
C SER A 23 1.30 0.09 -0.72
N LEU A 24 2.38 0.17 0.06
CA LEU A 24 2.41 -0.34 1.43
C LEU A 24 1.44 0.43 2.34
N MET A 25 1.36 1.75 2.20
CA MET A 25 0.38 2.57 2.93
C MET A 25 -1.05 2.17 2.58
N LEU A 26 -1.34 1.89 1.31
CA LEU A 26 -2.65 1.44 0.87
C LEU A 26 -3.04 0.11 1.51
N VAL A 27 -2.14 -0.89 1.50
CA VAL A 27 -2.40 -2.19 2.14
C VAL A 27 -2.69 -2.02 3.63
N LEU A 28 -1.91 -1.19 4.33
CA LEU A 28 -2.14 -0.92 5.74
C LEU A 28 -3.48 -0.24 5.97
N ALA A 29 -3.85 0.73 5.13
CA ALA A 29 -5.14 1.41 5.22
C ALA A 29 -6.32 0.46 4.97
N CYS A 30 -6.18 -0.52 4.07
CA CYS A 30 -7.21 -1.53 3.80
C CYS A 30 -7.22 -2.68 4.82
N ALA A 31 -6.08 -2.99 5.44
CA ALA A 31 -5.97 -4.02 6.48
C ALA A 31 -6.44 -3.52 7.86
N MET A 32 -6.24 -2.24 8.16
CA MET A 32 -6.57 -1.66 9.46
C MET A 32 -8.03 -1.90 9.89
N PRO A 33 -9.06 -1.76 9.03
CA PRO A 33 -10.45 -2.01 9.40
C PRO A 33 -10.71 -3.46 9.82
N ILE A 34 -10.19 -4.44 9.08
CA ILE A 34 -10.39 -5.86 9.41
C ILE A 34 -9.59 -6.27 10.65
N MET A 35 -8.38 -5.73 10.82
CA MET A 35 -7.59 -5.95 12.04
C MET A 35 -8.29 -5.36 13.26
N LEU A 36 -8.84 -4.15 13.15
CA LEU A 36 -9.58 -3.50 14.24
C LEU A 36 -10.86 -4.26 14.58
N TYR A 37 -11.59 -4.71 13.57
CA TYR A 37 -12.77 -5.56 13.77
C TYR A 37 -12.38 -6.89 14.44
N SER A 38 -11.26 -7.49 14.05
CA SER A 38 -10.78 -8.73 14.70
C SER A 38 -10.40 -8.54 16.17
N LEU A 39 -10.15 -7.31 16.62
CA LEU A 39 -9.77 -6.99 18.01
C LEU A 39 -10.96 -6.63 18.90
N ILE A 40 -12.00 -5.99 18.34
CA ILE A 40 -13.12 -5.37 19.10
C ILE A 40 -14.48 -5.94 18.67
N GLY A 41 -14.54 -6.61 17.52
CA GLY A 41 -15.77 -7.14 16.94
C GLY A 41 -16.30 -8.36 17.70
N PRO A 42 -17.61 -8.60 17.61
CA PRO A 42 -18.23 -9.79 18.19
C PRO A 42 -17.76 -11.06 17.45
N ASP A 43 -17.52 -12.13 18.21
CA ASP A 43 -16.99 -13.41 17.70
C ASP A 43 -17.91 -14.06 16.64
N ASP A 44 -19.21 -13.76 16.68
CA ASP A 44 -20.22 -14.39 15.82
C ASP A 44 -20.44 -13.67 14.47
N GLY A 45 -19.83 -12.50 14.27
CA GLY A 45 -20.01 -11.70 13.06
C GLY A 45 -18.85 -11.87 12.10
N GLY A 46 -19.02 -12.63 11.01
CA GLY A 46 -18.04 -12.68 9.92
C GLY A 46 -18.12 -11.41 9.05
N PRO A 47 -17.14 -10.49 9.09
CA PRO A 47 -17.26 -9.20 8.41
C PRO A 47 -16.87 -9.33 6.93
N ILE A 48 -17.72 -9.99 6.15
CA ILE A 48 -17.48 -10.30 4.73
C ILE A 48 -17.09 -9.03 3.94
N ALA A 49 -17.76 -7.91 4.19
CA ALA A 49 -17.46 -6.64 3.53
C ALA A 49 -16.03 -6.12 3.84
N LEU A 50 -15.56 -6.27 5.08
CA LEU A 50 -14.19 -5.91 5.45
C LEU A 50 -13.17 -6.86 4.81
N GLY A 51 -13.52 -8.13 4.68
CA GLY A 51 -12.74 -9.13 3.95
C GLY A 51 -12.55 -8.75 2.48
N TRP A 52 -13.62 -8.36 1.79
CA TRP A 52 -13.55 -7.88 0.40
C TRP A 52 -12.76 -6.57 0.26
N LEU A 53 -12.92 -5.64 1.19
CA LEU A 53 -12.17 -4.39 1.20
C LEU A 53 -10.66 -4.66 1.36
N PHE A 54 -10.28 -5.57 2.26
CA PHE A 54 -8.90 -5.98 2.41
C PHE A 54 -8.39 -6.71 1.16
N ALA A 55 -9.13 -7.68 0.61
CA ALA A 55 -8.72 -8.44 -0.56
C ALA A 55 -8.50 -7.54 -1.79
N GLY A 56 -9.45 -6.64 -2.08
CA GLY A 56 -9.34 -5.69 -3.17
C GLY A 56 -8.19 -4.68 -2.98
N GLY A 57 -8.07 -4.13 -1.77
CA GLY A 57 -6.98 -3.22 -1.41
C GLY A 57 -5.61 -3.89 -1.49
N ALA A 58 -5.50 -5.13 -1.02
CA ALA A 58 -4.30 -5.93 -1.09
C ALA A 58 -3.89 -6.21 -2.53
N MET A 59 -4.82 -6.62 -3.40
CA MET A 59 -4.52 -6.81 -4.82
C MET A 59 -3.98 -5.53 -5.47
N LEU A 60 -4.66 -4.39 -5.26
CA LEU A 60 -4.25 -3.12 -5.87
C LEU A 60 -2.88 -2.66 -5.35
N ALA A 61 -2.60 -2.84 -4.06
CA ALA A 61 -1.30 -2.56 -3.49
C ALA A 61 -0.20 -3.48 -4.05
N HIS A 62 -0.46 -4.78 -4.28
CA HIS A 62 0.54 -5.67 -4.87
C HIS A 62 0.85 -5.31 -6.32
N VAL A 63 -0.16 -4.88 -7.09
CA VAL A 63 0.04 -4.34 -8.45
C VAL A 63 0.91 -3.09 -8.39
N GLY A 64 0.61 -2.15 -7.48
CA GLY A 64 1.42 -0.95 -7.27
C GLY A 64 2.85 -1.27 -6.85
N PHE A 65 3.04 -2.23 -5.94
CA PHE A 65 4.35 -2.69 -5.48
C PHE A 65 5.17 -3.30 -6.63
N LEU A 66 4.55 -4.13 -7.48
CA LEU A 66 5.19 -4.70 -8.66
C LEU A 66 5.65 -3.61 -9.63
N ILE A 67 4.77 -2.64 -9.94
CA ILE A 67 5.12 -1.48 -10.78
C ILE A 67 6.26 -0.68 -10.15
N GLY A 68 6.21 -0.46 -8.84
CA GLY A 68 7.25 0.24 -8.10
C GLY A 68 8.61 -0.44 -8.22
N ILE A 69 8.67 -1.77 -8.07
CA ILE A 69 9.91 -2.55 -8.28
C ILE A 69 10.41 -2.39 -9.72
N LEU A 70 9.54 -2.56 -10.72
CA LEU A 70 9.92 -2.43 -12.12
C LEU A 70 10.50 -1.04 -12.42
N LEU A 71 9.94 0.02 -11.83
CA LEU A 71 10.47 1.38 -11.94
C LEU A 71 11.83 1.53 -11.26
N VAL A 72 12.03 0.94 -10.07
CA VAL A 72 13.35 0.95 -9.41
C VAL A 72 14.40 0.25 -10.27
N ILE A 73 14.07 -0.92 -10.82
CA ILE A 73 14.96 -1.66 -11.71
C ILE A 73 15.26 -0.83 -12.96
N TRP A 74 14.25 -0.23 -13.59
CA TRP A 74 14.44 0.62 -14.76
C TRP A 74 15.37 1.80 -14.47
N ASP A 75 15.15 2.50 -13.36
CA ASP A 75 15.97 3.66 -12.98
C ASP A 75 17.41 3.26 -12.65
N LEU A 76 17.63 2.08 -12.06
CA LEU A 76 18.97 1.59 -11.73
C LEU A 76 19.74 1.09 -12.96
N TYR A 77 19.07 0.38 -13.87
CA TYR A 77 19.74 -0.34 -14.97
C TYR A 77 19.70 0.40 -16.31
N ILE A 78 18.68 1.20 -16.58
CA ILE A 78 18.47 1.81 -17.90
C ILE A 78 18.72 3.32 -17.88
N ALA A 79 18.27 4.03 -16.84
CA ALA A 79 18.47 5.48 -16.75
C ALA A 79 19.91 5.89 -16.36
N LYS A 80 20.77 4.94 -16.01
CA LYS A 80 22.18 5.17 -15.67
C LYS A 80 23.15 5.06 -16.87
N LYS A 81 22.62 4.97 -18.09
CA LYS A 81 23.37 4.95 -19.35
C LYS A 81 23.13 6.24 -20.11
#